data_AF-A0A151NEY2-F1
#
_entry.id   AF-A0A151NEY2-F1
#
_cell.length_a   1.000
_cell.length_b   1.000
_cell.length_c   1.000
_cell.angle_alpha   90.00
_cell.angle_beta   90.00
_cell.angle_gamma   90.00
#
_symmetry.space_group_name_H-M   'P 1'
#
loop_
_entity.id
_entity.type
_entity.pdbx_description
1 polymer ?
#
loop_
_entity_poly.entity_id
_entity_poly.type
_entity_poly.pdbx_seq_one_letter_code
_entity_poly.pdbx_strand_id
1 'polypeptide(L)'
;MENPDLEAYANIQPMSMATVDILGQNLQALSQILGLQQQMLDHQQGWPRHSLVSFKMPKMTRDDDPEAYIEAFECHALITGLNQGYWASQLGALVVVKAQAAYQALPRDDARDYECMKQAILYRLEINPDHYRRLFCAKKGPDEKHPRLLLQLL
;
A
#
# COMPACT_ATOMS: atom_id res chain seq x y z
N MET A 1 -2.34 -1.67 87.87
CA MET A 1 -1.40 -2.45 87.04
C MET A 1 -2.25 -3.16 86.01
N GLU A 2 -2.50 -2.52 84.88
CA GLU A 2 -1.66 -2.40 83.67
C GLU A 2 -2.29 -3.32 82.64
N ASN A 3 -2.95 -2.72 81.64
CA ASN A 3 -3.70 -3.40 80.60
C ASN A 3 -2.71 -3.73 79.48
N PRO A 4 -2.30 -4.99 79.27
CA PRO A 4 -1.29 -5.33 78.29
C PRO A 4 -2.00 -5.83 77.04
N ASP A 5 -2.33 -4.94 76.10
CA ASP A 5 -2.56 -5.32 74.69
C ASP A 5 -2.78 -4.12 73.74
N LEU A 6 -2.15 -2.98 74.01
CA LEU A 6 -2.10 -1.89 73.00
C LEU A 6 -0.98 -2.09 71.96
N GLU A 7 -0.06 -3.03 72.15
CA GLU A 7 1.03 -3.27 71.19
C GLU A 7 0.63 -4.18 70.01
N ALA A 8 -0.46 -4.95 70.13
CA ALA A 8 -0.94 -5.82 69.06
C ALA A 8 -1.59 -5.06 67.89
N TYR A 9 -2.09 -3.84 68.13
CA TYR A 9 -2.78 -3.04 67.10
C TYR A 9 -1.84 -2.13 66.28
N ALA A 10 -0.61 -1.88 66.75
CA ALA A 10 0.33 -0.99 66.07
C ALA A 10 1.06 -1.64 64.87
N ASN A 11 1.06 -2.98 64.77
CA ASN A 11 1.92 -3.70 63.82
C ASN A 11 1.19 -4.24 62.57
N ILE A 12 -0.11 -4.02 62.42
CA ILE A 12 -0.91 -4.56 61.29
C ILE A 12 -1.02 -3.54 60.12
N GLN A 13 -0.71 -2.26 60.35
CA GLN A 13 -0.92 -1.19 59.36
C GLN A 13 0.10 -1.09 58.20
N PRO A 14 1.40 -1.38 58.33
CA PRO A 14 2.34 -1.17 57.21
C PRO A 14 2.24 -2.28 56.13
N MET A 15 1.95 -3.51 56.54
CA MET A 15 1.84 -4.65 55.62
C MET A 15 0.60 -4.55 54.71
N SER A 16 -0.52 -4.03 55.23
CA SER A 16 -1.75 -3.87 54.44
C SER A 16 -1.64 -2.73 53.42
N MET A 17 -0.96 -1.64 53.77
CA MET A 17 -0.69 -0.55 52.81
C MET A 17 0.20 -1.02 51.67
N ALA A 18 1.25 -1.79 51.97
CA ALA A 18 2.14 -2.36 50.95
C ALA A 18 1.38 -3.29 49.98
N THR A 19 0.41 -4.08 50.48
CA THR A 19 -0.41 -4.96 49.61
C THR A 19 -1.37 -4.17 48.73
N VAL A 20 -1.95 -3.08 49.24
CA VAL A 20 -2.82 -2.17 48.48
C VAL A 20 -2.02 -1.42 47.40
N ASP A 21 -0.80 -0.98 47.71
CA ASP A 21 0.09 -0.32 46.75
C ASP A 21 0.50 -1.27 45.61
N ILE A 22 0.83 -2.52 45.93
CA ILE A 22 1.17 -3.55 44.92
C ILE A 22 -0.04 -3.83 44.01
N LEU A 23 -1.25 -3.89 44.57
CA LEU A 23 -2.47 -4.08 43.77
C LEU A 23 -2.72 -2.89 42.83
N GLY A 24 -2.52 -1.66 43.30
CA GLY A 24 -2.62 -0.45 42.49
C GLY A 24 -1.61 -0.44 41.34
N GLN A 25 -0.35 -0.81 41.61
CA GLN A 25 0.70 -0.91 40.61
C GLN A 25 0.38 -1.97 39.54
N ASN A 26 -0.14 -3.13 39.94
CA ASN A 26 -0.54 -4.18 39.00
C ASN A 26 -1.69 -3.75 38.10
N LEU A 27 -2.71 -3.09 38.65
CA LEU A 27 -3.82 -2.55 37.86
C LEU A 27 -3.32 -1.53 36.83
N GLN A 28 -2.41 -0.65 37.23
CA GLN A 28 -1.82 0.34 36.33
C GLN A 28 -0.96 -0.30 35.23
N ALA A 29 -0.20 -1.34 35.55
CA ALA A 29 0.57 -2.10 34.57
C ALA A 29 -0.34 -2.82 33.55
N LEU A 30 -1.44 -3.42 34.03
CA LEU A 30 -2.43 -4.08 33.16
C LEU A 30 -3.13 -3.09 32.23
N SER A 31 -3.47 -1.89 32.72
CA SER A 31 -4.02 -0.82 31.86
C SER A 31 -3.04 -0.39 30.78
N GLN A 32 -1.75 -0.28 31.10
CA GLN A 32 -0.72 0.05 30.10
C GLN A 32 -0.54 -1.06 29.07
N ILE A 33 -0.52 -2.32 29.50
CA ILE A 33 -0.44 -3.48 28.60
C ILE A 33 -1.65 -3.52 27.68
N LEU A 34 -2.86 -3.30 28.21
CA LEU A 34 -4.08 -3.26 27.42
C LEU A 34 -4.07 -2.09 26.42
N GLY A 35 -3.62 -0.91 26.84
CA GLY A 35 -3.45 0.25 25.96
C GLY A 35 -2.46 0.00 24.82
N LEU A 36 -1.30 -0.61 25.13
CA LEU A 36 -0.30 -0.99 24.14
C LEU A 36 -0.83 -2.08 23.19
N GLN A 37 -1.58 -3.06 23.70
CA GLN A 37 -2.21 -4.09 22.88
C GLN A 37 -3.30 -3.51 21.98
N GLN A 38 -4.11 -2.58 22.47
CA GLN A 38 -5.11 -1.87 21.67
C GLN A 38 -4.43 -1.03 20.59
N GLN A 39 -3.39 -0.28 20.94
CA GLN A 39 -2.62 0.51 19.98
C GLN A 39 -1.96 -0.40 18.93
N MET A 40 -1.36 -1.52 19.34
CA MET A 40 -0.84 -2.53 18.42
C MET A 40 -1.95 -3.11 17.54
N LEU A 41 -3.12 -3.41 18.10
CA LEU A 41 -4.27 -3.92 17.34
C LEU A 41 -4.72 -2.89 16.30
N ASP A 42 -4.83 -1.62 16.68
CA ASP A 42 -5.22 -0.51 15.80
C ASP A 42 -4.17 -0.24 14.71
N HIS A 43 -2.87 -0.33 15.06
CA HIS A 43 -1.78 -0.33 14.07
C HIS A 43 -1.81 -1.56 13.16
N GLN A 44 -2.24 -2.72 13.69
CA GLN A 44 -2.43 -3.95 12.92
C GLN A 44 -3.76 -4.02 12.18
N GLN A 45 -4.75 -3.14 12.44
CA GLN A 45 -5.91 -2.94 11.55
C GLN A 45 -5.47 -2.35 10.19
N GLY A 46 -4.25 -1.82 10.11
CA GLY A 46 -3.55 -1.51 8.85
C GLY A 46 -3.07 -2.75 8.08
N TRP A 47 -3.08 -3.95 8.67
CA TRP A 47 -2.85 -5.24 8.00
C TRP A 47 -4.18 -6.01 7.88
N PRO A 48 -4.64 -6.41 6.69
CA PRO A 48 -6.05 -6.60 6.51
C PRO A 48 -6.43 -8.07 6.69
N ARG A 49 -7.20 -8.37 7.74
CA ARG A 49 -8.11 -9.53 7.73
C ARG A 49 -9.21 -9.41 6.67
N HIS A 50 -9.31 -8.27 5.99
CA HIS A 50 -10.34 -7.99 4.98
C HIS A 50 -9.89 -8.04 3.51
N SER A 51 -8.59 -8.17 3.19
CA SER A 51 -8.13 -8.28 1.78
C SER A 51 -7.84 -9.72 1.31
N LEU A 52 -8.19 -10.72 2.12
CA LEU A 52 -8.00 -12.14 1.79
C LEU A 52 -9.25 -12.82 1.23
N VAL A 53 -10.35 -12.09 0.99
CA VAL A 53 -11.22 -12.49 -0.13
C VAL A 53 -10.35 -12.35 -1.37
N SER A 54 -9.79 -13.48 -1.78
CA SER A 54 -8.81 -13.61 -2.85
C SER A 54 -9.23 -12.72 -4.02
N PHE A 55 -8.51 -11.62 -4.22
CA PHE A 55 -8.60 -10.79 -5.41
C PHE A 55 -8.14 -11.68 -6.57
N LYS A 56 -9.08 -12.26 -7.30
CA LYS A 56 -8.82 -13.27 -8.33
C LYS A 56 -8.97 -12.64 -9.70
N MET A 57 -7.85 -12.15 -10.22
CA MET A 57 -7.71 -11.73 -11.60
C MET A 57 -6.64 -12.60 -12.28
N PRO A 58 -6.84 -13.05 -13.53
CA PRO A 58 -5.79 -13.75 -14.28
C PRO A 58 -4.55 -12.87 -14.43
N LYS A 59 -3.35 -13.46 -14.39
CA LYS A 59 -2.12 -12.71 -14.69
C LYS A 59 -2.15 -12.19 -16.12
N MET A 60 -1.64 -10.98 -16.31
CA MET A 60 -1.42 -10.39 -17.62
C MET A 60 -0.49 -11.28 -18.44
N THR A 61 -0.86 -11.48 -19.70
CA THR A 61 -0.08 -12.20 -20.71
C THR A 61 0.63 -11.20 -21.63
N ARG A 62 1.47 -11.70 -22.54
CA ARG A 62 2.19 -10.84 -23.50
C ARG A 62 1.27 -10.30 -24.60
N ASP A 63 0.13 -10.94 -24.80
CA ASP A 63 -0.82 -10.61 -25.86
C ASP A 63 -1.94 -9.67 -25.37
N ASP A 64 -2.03 -9.46 -24.05
CA ASP A 64 -3.00 -8.55 -23.45
C ASP A 64 -2.58 -7.09 -23.68
N ASP A 65 -3.57 -6.25 -23.99
CA ASP A 65 -3.40 -4.81 -24.02
C ASP A 65 -3.20 -4.26 -22.59
N PRO A 66 -2.09 -3.56 -22.29
CA PRO A 66 -1.82 -3.07 -20.95
C PRO A 66 -2.81 -2.05 -20.40
N GLU A 67 -3.35 -1.16 -21.23
CA GLU A 67 -4.33 -0.16 -20.80
C GLU A 67 -5.64 -0.84 -20.40
N ALA A 68 -6.18 -1.69 -21.28
CA ALA A 68 -7.39 -2.45 -21.03
C ALA A 68 -7.26 -3.38 -19.81
N TYR A 69 -6.08 -3.98 -19.62
CA TYR A 69 -5.81 -4.83 -18.45
C TYR A 69 -5.84 -4.02 -17.14
N ILE A 70 -5.20 -2.83 -17.12
CA ILE A 70 -5.20 -1.97 -15.94
C ILE A 70 -6.62 -1.44 -15.65
N GLU A 71 -7.39 -1.07 -16.67
CA GLU A 71 -8.78 -0.65 -16.50
C GLU A 71 -9.65 -1.78 -15.92
N ALA A 72 -9.48 -3.01 -16.42
CA ALA A 72 -10.17 -4.19 -15.88
C ALA A 72 -9.78 -4.47 -14.43
N PHE A 73 -8.52 -4.25 -14.06
CA PHE A 73 -8.04 -4.36 -12.68
C PHE A 73 -8.72 -3.33 -11.77
N GLU A 74 -8.77 -2.06 -12.19
CA GLU A 74 -9.41 -0.98 -11.42
C GLU A 74 -10.90 -1.26 -11.19
N CYS A 75 -11.61 -1.67 -12.24
CA CYS A 75 -13.01 -2.07 -12.15
C CYS A 75 -13.20 -3.23 -11.14
N HIS A 76 -12.36 -4.26 -11.21
CA HIS A 76 -12.43 -5.39 -10.30
C HIS A 76 -12.11 -4.99 -8.85
N ALA A 77 -11.14 -4.10 -8.65
CA ALA A 77 -10.75 -3.58 -7.34
C ALA A 77 -11.88 -2.79 -6.69
N LEU A 78 -12.60 -1.98 -7.46
CA LEU A 78 -13.80 -1.27 -7.00
C LEU A 78 -14.92 -2.24 -6.61
N ILE A 79 -15.22 -3.22 -7.47
CA ILE A 79 -16.31 -4.20 -7.24
C ILE A 79 -16.04 -5.06 -6.00
N THR A 80 -14.78 -5.45 -5.79
CA THR A 80 -14.38 -6.30 -4.66
C THR A 80 -14.10 -5.53 -3.37
N GLY A 81 -14.14 -4.20 -3.42
CA GLY A 81 -13.82 -3.35 -2.27
C GLY A 81 -12.34 -3.43 -1.86
N LEU A 82 -11.43 -3.70 -2.81
CA LEU A 82 -10.01 -3.72 -2.54
C LEU A 82 -9.56 -2.31 -2.12
N ASN A 83 -8.96 -2.21 -0.94
CA ASN A 83 -8.44 -0.94 -0.43
C ASN A 83 -7.32 -0.42 -1.34
N GLN A 84 -7.40 0.88 -1.70
CA GLN A 84 -6.51 1.52 -2.66
C GLN A 84 -5.02 1.45 -2.28
N GLY A 85 -4.68 1.43 -0.99
CA GLY A 85 -3.31 1.25 -0.50
C GLY A 85 -2.69 -0.11 -0.88
N TYR A 86 -3.51 -1.08 -1.32
CA TYR A 86 -3.04 -2.39 -1.78
C TYR A 86 -3.01 -2.52 -3.30
N TRP A 87 -3.56 -1.58 -4.04
CA TRP A 87 -3.69 -1.69 -5.50
C TRP A 87 -2.32 -1.85 -6.16
N ALA A 88 -1.33 -1.07 -5.72
CA ALA A 88 0.03 -1.18 -6.24
C ALA A 88 0.61 -2.59 -6.06
N SER A 89 0.50 -3.15 -4.86
CA SER A 89 1.02 -4.48 -4.54
C SER A 89 0.32 -5.60 -5.32
N GLN A 90 -1.00 -5.49 -5.52
CA GLN A 90 -1.79 -6.50 -6.24
C GLN A 90 -1.53 -6.44 -7.74
N LEU A 91 -1.58 -5.25 -8.34
CA LEU A 91 -1.30 -5.08 -9.77
C LEU A 91 0.15 -5.49 -10.09
N GLY A 92 1.12 -5.14 -9.24
CA GLY A 92 2.52 -5.55 -9.41
C GLY A 92 2.74 -7.07 -9.46
N ALA A 93 1.90 -7.86 -8.79
CA ALA A 93 1.96 -9.33 -8.83
C ALA A 93 1.29 -9.95 -10.08
N LEU A 94 0.45 -9.17 -10.75
CA LEU A 94 -0.38 -9.58 -11.88
C LEU A 94 0.20 -9.20 -13.24
N VAL A 95 1.00 -8.14 -13.31
CA VAL A 95 1.59 -7.63 -14.57
C VAL A 95 2.81 -8.45 -15.05
N VAL A 96 3.06 -8.44 -16.37
CA VAL A 96 4.16 -9.18 -17.02
C VAL A 96 5.54 -8.68 -16.58
N VAL A 97 6.57 -9.53 -16.70
CA VAL A 97 7.99 -9.26 -16.36
C VAL A 97 8.51 -7.88 -16.77
N LYS A 98 8.10 -7.31 -17.93
CA LYS A 98 8.52 -5.95 -18.34
C LYS A 98 7.92 -4.85 -17.45
N ALA A 99 6.64 -4.98 -17.12
CA ALA A 99 5.95 -4.10 -16.18
C ALA A 99 6.45 -4.33 -14.75
N GLN A 100 6.78 -5.57 -14.39
CA GLN A 100 7.36 -5.87 -13.09
C GLN A 100 8.78 -5.30 -12.93
N ALA A 101 9.57 -5.27 -14.00
CA ALA A 101 10.86 -4.57 -14.02
C ALA A 101 10.71 -3.04 -13.91
N ALA A 102 9.60 -2.48 -14.41
CA ALA A 102 9.25 -1.08 -14.20
C ALA A 102 8.97 -0.80 -12.72
N TYR A 103 8.15 -1.65 -12.10
CA TYR A 103 7.84 -1.60 -10.68
C TYR A 103 9.09 -1.72 -9.81
N GLN A 104 9.98 -2.67 -10.10
CA GLN A 104 11.23 -2.85 -9.34
C GLN A 104 12.23 -1.70 -9.50
N ALA A 105 12.11 -0.90 -10.56
CA ALA A 105 12.97 0.25 -10.81
C ALA A 105 12.48 1.53 -10.12
N LEU A 106 11.26 1.53 -9.55
CA LEU A 106 10.72 2.69 -8.82
C LEU A 106 11.35 2.82 -7.44
N PRO A 107 11.59 4.06 -6.96
CA PRO A 107 11.86 4.33 -5.55
C PRO A 107 10.78 3.72 -4.65
N ARG A 108 11.17 3.28 -3.45
CA ARG A 108 10.28 2.54 -2.54
C ARG A 108 9.03 3.32 -2.13
N ASP A 109 9.12 4.64 -2.06
CA ASP A 109 8.01 5.52 -1.72
C ASP A 109 7.04 5.64 -2.91
N ASP A 110 7.55 5.80 -4.12
CA ASP A 110 6.76 5.86 -5.36
C ASP A 110 6.11 4.51 -5.70
N ALA A 111 6.73 3.39 -5.34
CA ALA A 111 6.18 2.05 -5.57
C ALA A 111 4.95 1.74 -4.69
N ARG A 112 4.72 2.51 -3.63
CA ARG A 112 3.50 2.41 -2.79
C ARG A 112 2.35 3.24 -3.35
N ASP A 113 2.66 4.25 -4.14
CA ASP A 113 1.66 5.07 -4.83
C ASP A 113 1.20 4.34 -6.09
N TYR A 114 -0.10 4.03 -6.12
CA TYR A 114 -0.72 3.34 -7.24
C TYR A 114 -0.59 4.12 -8.55
N GLU A 115 -0.76 5.45 -8.52
CA GLU A 115 -0.71 6.28 -9.72
C GLU A 115 0.71 6.40 -10.25
N CYS A 116 1.69 6.61 -9.38
CA CYS A 116 3.11 6.61 -9.77
C CYS A 116 3.50 5.27 -10.42
N MET A 117 3.06 4.16 -9.84
CA MET A 117 3.31 2.83 -10.39
C MET A 117 2.60 2.61 -11.74
N LYS A 118 1.32 2.97 -11.86
CA LYS A 118 0.54 2.86 -13.10
C LYS A 118 1.24 3.60 -14.24
N GLN A 119 1.67 4.84 -13.99
CA GLN A 119 2.40 5.63 -14.99
C GLN A 119 3.72 4.99 -15.40
N ALA A 120 4.50 4.47 -14.45
CA ALA A 120 5.77 3.81 -14.76
C ALA A 120 5.59 2.52 -15.60
N ILE A 121 4.55 1.74 -15.30
CA ILE A 121 4.20 0.53 -16.05
C ILE A 121 3.82 0.89 -17.49
N LEU A 122 2.92 1.85 -17.68
CA LEU A 122 2.49 2.32 -19.01
C LEU A 122 3.68 2.87 -19.82
N TYR A 123 4.52 3.68 -19.20
CA TYR A 123 5.73 4.22 -19.83
C TYR A 123 6.67 3.12 -20.32
N ARG A 124 6.91 2.09 -19.50
CA ARG A 124 7.81 0.96 -19.84
C ARG A 124 7.23 -0.04 -20.83
N LEU A 125 5.90 -0.16 -20.88
CA LEU A 125 5.21 -0.96 -21.90
C LEU A 125 5.06 -0.21 -23.22
N GLU A 126 5.74 0.93 -23.34
CA GLU A 126 5.77 1.77 -24.54
C GLU A 126 4.41 2.35 -24.90
N ILE A 127 3.45 2.34 -23.98
CA ILE A 127 2.24 3.16 -24.08
C ILE A 127 2.59 4.54 -23.55
N ASN A 128 3.42 5.27 -24.31
CA ASN A 128 3.74 6.65 -24.02
C ASN A 128 3.71 7.50 -25.30
N PRO A 129 3.51 8.83 -25.17
CA PRO A 129 3.42 9.71 -26.32
C PRO A 129 4.65 9.68 -27.22
N ASP A 130 5.85 9.47 -26.66
CA ASP A 130 7.10 9.39 -27.40
C ASP A 130 7.25 8.09 -28.21
N HIS A 131 6.71 6.96 -27.73
CA HIS A 131 6.62 5.73 -28.52
C HIS A 131 5.67 5.90 -29.70
N TYR A 132 4.48 6.47 -29.48
CA TYR A 132 3.56 6.80 -30.56
C TYR A 132 4.17 7.81 -31.55
N ARG A 133 4.90 8.83 -31.08
CA ARG A 133 5.66 9.75 -31.94
C ARG A 133 6.69 9.01 -32.78
N ARG A 134 7.44 8.07 -32.21
CA ARG A 134 8.44 7.26 -32.94
C ARG A 134 7.78 6.36 -33.99
N LEU A 135 6.70 5.66 -33.65
CA LEU A 135 5.92 4.85 -34.58
C LEU A 135 5.35 5.68 -35.73
N PHE A 136 4.81 6.86 -35.40
CA PHE A 136 4.29 7.80 -36.39
C PHE A 136 5.40 8.31 -37.32
N CYS A 137 6.55 8.72 -36.77
CA CYS A 137 7.71 9.14 -37.57
C CYS A 137 8.28 8.01 -38.41
N ALA A 138 8.28 6.76 -37.92
CA ALA A 138 8.76 5.59 -38.66
C ALA A 138 7.81 5.18 -39.80
N LYS A 139 6.50 5.41 -39.65
CA LYS A 139 5.51 5.20 -40.73
C LYS A 139 5.54 6.30 -41.79
N LYS A 140 6.00 7.49 -41.43
CA LYS A 140 6.28 8.56 -42.39
C LYS A 140 7.58 8.19 -43.11
N GLY A 141 7.47 7.55 -44.27
CA GLY A 141 8.64 7.21 -45.11
C GLY A 141 9.56 8.42 -45.35
N PRO A 142 10.80 8.21 -45.83
CA PRO A 142 11.75 9.30 -46.04
C PRO A 142 11.07 10.39 -46.85
N ASP A 143 11.02 11.58 -46.26
CA ASP A 143 10.30 12.77 -46.72
C ASP A 143 10.25 12.82 -48.25
N GLU A 144 9.11 12.39 -48.84
CA GLU A 144 8.86 12.60 -50.26
C GLU A 144 8.60 14.10 -50.43
N LYS A 145 9.71 14.81 -50.58
CA LYS A 145 9.92 16.03 -51.36
C LYS A 145 8.85 17.10 -51.11
N HIS A 146 9.23 18.07 -50.29
CA HIS A 146 8.84 19.48 -50.36
C HIS A 146 7.65 19.81 -51.30
N PRO A 147 6.47 20.21 -50.76
CA PRO A 147 5.41 20.82 -51.56
C PRO A 147 5.76 22.28 -51.89
N ARG A 148 6.92 22.52 -52.53
CA ARG A 148 7.33 23.86 -52.99
C ARG A 148 7.25 24.04 -54.51
N LEU A 149 6.76 23.04 -55.25
CA LEU A 149 6.63 23.11 -56.72
C LEU A 149 5.22 23.48 -57.23
N LEU A 150 4.38 24.15 -56.42
CA LEU A 150 3.05 24.62 -56.87
C LEU A 150 2.90 26.15 -56.96
N LEU A 151 3.98 26.92 -56.77
CA LEU A 151 3.92 28.39 -56.73
C LEU A 151 4.62 29.10 -57.91
N GLN A 152 4.88 28.40 -59.01
CA GLN A 152 5.50 29.00 -60.22
C GLN A 152 4.67 28.88 -61.50
N LEU A 153 3.35 28.75 -61.40
CA LEU A 153 2.47 28.76 -62.57
C LEU A 153 1.22 29.62 -62.36
N LEU A 154 1.44 30.90 -62.07
CA LEU A 154 0.48 32.01 -62.24
C LEU A 154 1.27 33.25 -62.67
#